data_AF-A0A8C5H1E2-F1
#
_entry.id   AF-A0A8C5H1E2-F1
#
_cell.length_a   1.000
_cell.length_b   1.000
_cell.length_c   1.000
_cell.angle_alpha   90.00
_cell.angle_beta   90.00
_cell.angle_gamma   90.00
#
_symmetry.space_group_name_H-M   'P 1'
#
loop_
_entity.id
_entity.type
_entity.pdbx_description
1 polymer ?
#
loop_
_entity_poly.entity_id
_entity_poly.type
_entity_poly.pdbx_seq_one_letter_code
_entity_poly.pdbx_strand_id
1 'polypeptide(L)'
;NHVGRICSTWGREHFKTFDGDFYQFPGACEYNLVSDCKTDFKEFSVHIKRTNDSGNPTISYVVVTINKLAVRLSKSQITVNDNPVSTPYLKAGVQVENNADYVKVAAIVGITVMWNSEDAVMVELDNDYKRRTCGLCGNFDGVPGNDFILNGRQINSVEFGNKQKVRLPNDQCEDLFEGDDESQPEQSILSCKYIKTICDKLRAASWSSCLSVVKAEPYYTACTQDVCGCEDNPNDFCFCSTLSEFSRVCSHAGGDPPSWRSADFCDKKCPYNMVYNESGSPCLDTCSNQDTSSLCEEHKMDGCFCPSGTVFDDISKRGCIPQSECQCKHNKIYESGEIYRQDREECTCLEGSWECRSLETPETCAIEDGSHVTTFDGKTFAFHGSCYYTLAKVESKGDGSPNFIIRAQLSPCASQDVDTCLKTVKLQLNNDKNNVRYIIQKN
;
A
#
# COMPACT_ATOMS: atom_id res chain seq x y z
N ASN A 1 18.49 14.94 -0.09
CA ASN A 1 17.34 15.85 -0.03
C ASN A 1 16.62 15.77 -1.37
N HIS A 2 15.46 15.11 -1.39
CA HIS A 2 14.69 14.77 -2.60
C HIS A 2 13.58 15.79 -2.92
N VAL A 3 13.49 16.90 -2.16
CA VAL A 3 12.42 17.92 -2.32
C VAL A 3 12.34 18.54 -3.72
N GLY A 4 13.44 18.56 -4.47
CA GLY A 4 13.49 19.00 -5.87
C GLY A 4 12.95 17.97 -6.88
N ARG A 5 12.43 16.83 -6.41
CA ARG A 5 11.74 15.81 -7.22
C ARG A 5 10.22 15.87 -7.05
N ILE A 6 9.74 16.82 -6.24
CA ILE A 6 8.35 16.90 -5.81
C ILE A 6 7.70 18.12 -6.44
N CYS A 7 6.68 17.85 -7.25
CA CYS A 7 5.68 18.83 -7.63
C CYS A 7 4.46 18.67 -6.74
N SER A 8 3.81 19.78 -6.38
CA SER A 8 2.59 19.72 -5.60
C SER A 8 1.61 20.83 -5.99
N THR A 9 0.33 20.57 -5.72
CA THR A 9 -0.74 21.56 -5.73
C THR A 9 -1.57 21.38 -4.47
N TRP A 10 -2.03 22.46 -3.87
CA TRP A 10 -2.80 22.45 -2.62
C TRP A 10 -3.65 23.72 -2.49
N GLY A 11 -4.57 23.72 -1.51
CA GLY A 11 -5.30 24.92 -1.08
C GLY A 11 -5.98 25.68 -2.20
N ARG A 12 -5.89 27.01 -2.12
CA ARG A 12 -6.45 27.95 -3.09
C ARG A 12 -5.56 28.07 -4.32
N GLU A 13 -5.48 26.96 -5.04
CA GLU A 13 -4.96 26.91 -6.41
C GLU A 13 -3.46 27.20 -6.50
N HIS A 14 -2.74 26.95 -5.41
CA HIS A 14 -1.28 26.98 -5.38
C HIS A 14 -0.70 25.79 -6.11
N PHE A 15 0.42 26.04 -6.76
CA PHE A 15 1.28 25.06 -7.39
C PHE A 15 2.73 25.32 -6.99
N LYS A 16 3.48 24.23 -6.84
CA LYS A 16 4.93 24.21 -6.74
C LYS A 16 5.46 23.29 -7.85
N THR A 17 6.30 23.81 -8.74
CA THR A 17 6.96 23.00 -9.78
C THR A 17 8.08 22.13 -9.20
N PHE A 18 8.60 21.17 -9.99
CA PHE A 18 9.75 20.35 -9.55
C PHE A 18 10.99 21.20 -9.24
N ASP A 19 11.17 22.30 -9.99
CA ASP A 19 12.31 23.19 -9.87
C ASP A 19 12.12 24.26 -8.78
N GLY A 20 10.94 24.27 -8.14
CA GLY A 20 10.67 25.04 -6.93
C GLY A 20 10.00 26.38 -7.16
N ASP A 21 9.41 26.61 -8.32
CA ASP A 21 8.61 27.80 -8.59
C ASP A 21 7.22 27.68 -7.99
N PHE A 22 6.79 28.72 -7.26
CA PHE A 22 5.47 28.81 -6.64
C PHE A 22 4.60 29.78 -7.43
N TYR A 23 3.36 29.39 -7.72
CA TYR A 23 2.40 30.23 -8.43
C TYR A 23 0.97 29.81 -8.12
N GLN A 24 0.01 30.69 -8.39
CA GLN A 24 -1.41 30.39 -8.33
C GLN A 24 -1.97 30.26 -9.75
N PHE A 25 -2.89 29.32 -9.96
CA PHE A 25 -3.59 29.16 -11.23
C PHE A 25 -5.02 28.64 -11.00
N PRO A 26 -6.04 29.53 -11.05
CA PRO A 26 -7.41 29.20 -10.64
C PRO A 26 -8.24 28.48 -11.73
N GLY A 27 -7.61 27.55 -12.46
CA GLY A 27 -8.24 26.85 -13.57
C GLY A 27 -9.23 25.77 -13.10
N ALA A 28 -10.46 25.79 -13.63
CA ALA A 28 -11.50 24.80 -13.32
C ALA A 28 -11.63 23.63 -14.32
N CYS A 29 -10.89 23.64 -15.44
CA CYS A 29 -10.87 22.56 -16.42
C CYS A 29 -10.12 21.32 -15.94
N GLU A 30 -10.08 20.27 -16.78
CA GLU A 30 -9.03 19.26 -16.67
C GLU A 30 -7.71 19.82 -17.20
N TYR A 31 -6.64 19.68 -16.41
CA TYR A 31 -5.30 20.13 -16.77
C TYR A 31 -4.28 19.00 -16.63
N ASN A 32 -3.28 19.02 -17.51
CA ASN A 32 -2.09 18.18 -17.41
C ASN A 32 -1.21 18.70 -16.27
N LEU A 33 -1.23 18.00 -15.13
CA LEU A 33 -0.36 18.31 -14.00
C LEU A 33 1.09 18.01 -14.40
N VAL A 34 1.35 16.80 -14.88
CA VAL A 34 2.65 16.39 -15.40
C VAL A 34 2.51 15.22 -16.37
N SER A 35 3.28 15.23 -17.45
CA SER A 35 3.42 14.12 -18.41
C SER A 35 4.89 13.92 -18.79
N ASP A 36 5.27 12.71 -19.18
CA ASP A 36 6.49 12.51 -19.97
C ASP A 36 6.26 12.98 -21.40
N CYS A 37 7.05 13.95 -21.85
CA CYS A 37 6.90 14.63 -23.14
C CYS A 37 8.19 14.55 -23.98
N LYS A 38 9.18 13.74 -23.58
CA LYS A 38 10.43 13.58 -24.35
C LYS A 38 10.21 12.82 -25.66
N THR A 39 9.28 11.87 -25.68
CA THR A 39 9.02 11.02 -26.85
C THR A 39 7.56 11.01 -27.21
N ASP A 40 7.23 10.55 -28.43
CA ASP A 40 5.83 10.38 -28.86
C ASP A 40 5.06 9.37 -27.99
N PHE A 41 5.77 8.49 -27.30
CA PHE A 41 5.21 7.57 -26.32
C PHE A 41 5.36 8.14 -24.92
N LYS A 42 4.24 8.54 -24.32
CA LYS A 42 4.21 9.00 -22.93
C LYS A 42 4.27 7.79 -21.99
N GLU A 43 5.36 7.67 -21.24
CA GLU A 43 5.51 6.62 -20.23
C GLU A 43 4.49 6.78 -19.09
N PHE A 44 4.21 8.03 -18.71
CA PHE A 44 3.14 8.38 -17.79
C PHE A 44 2.48 9.75 -18.11
N SER A 45 1.29 9.96 -17.55
CA SER A 45 0.65 11.28 -17.40
C SER A 45 -0.21 11.35 -16.14
N VAL A 46 -0.28 12.54 -15.55
CA VAL A 46 -1.11 12.87 -14.39
C VAL A 46 -1.98 14.06 -14.75
N HIS A 47 -3.28 13.87 -14.78
CA HIS A 47 -4.25 14.94 -15.01
C HIS A 47 -5.09 15.19 -13.76
N ILE A 48 -5.45 16.44 -13.53
CA ILE A 48 -6.31 16.85 -12.42
C ILE A 48 -7.49 17.65 -12.96
N LYS A 49 -8.66 17.51 -12.34
CA LYS A 49 -9.81 18.41 -12.56
C LYS A 49 -10.25 18.99 -11.22
N ARG A 50 -10.16 20.31 -11.10
CA ARG A 50 -10.66 21.03 -9.92
C ARG A 50 -12.19 21.16 -9.97
N THR A 51 -12.78 21.34 -8.80
CA THR A 51 -14.18 21.70 -8.60
C THR A 51 -14.26 22.59 -7.36
N ASN A 52 -15.41 23.19 -7.11
CA ASN A 52 -15.68 23.89 -5.86
C ASN A 52 -16.57 23.03 -4.96
N ASP A 53 -16.25 23.02 -3.67
CA ASP A 53 -17.08 22.44 -2.62
C ASP A 53 -17.32 23.50 -1.55
N SER A 54 -18.57 23.93 -1.42
CA SER A 54 -18.99 24.92 -0.42
C SER A 54 -18.18 26.24 -0.45
N GLY A 55 -17.71 26.64 -1.63
CA GLY A 55 -16.92 27.86 -1.85
C GLY A 55 -15.40 27.67 -1.75
N ASN A 56 -14.92 26.46 -1.41
CA ASN A 56 -13.49 26.15 -1.37
C ASN A 56 -13.06 25.34 -2.60
N PRO A 57 -11.95 25.68 -3.27
CA PRO A 57 -11.37 24.87 -4.33
C PRO A 57 -10.98 23.47 -3.84
N THR A 58 -11.39 22.44 -4.55
CA THR A 58 -11.04 21.04 -4.26
C THR A 58 -10.80 20.30 -5.58
N ILE A 59 -10.34 19.05 -5.50
CA ILE A 59 -10.09 18.23 -6.68
C ILE A 59 -11.25 17.24 -6.85
N SER A 60 -11.87 17.24 -8.02
CA SER A 60 -12.96 16.32 -8.36
C SER A 60 -12.40 14.92 -8.59
N TYR A 61 -11.31 14.85 -9.36
CA TYR A 61 -10.61 13.61 -9.65
C TYR A 61 -9.17 13.84 -10.08
N VAL A 62 -8.36 12.78 -9.93
CA VAL A 62 -7.00 12.66 -10.45
C VAL A 62 -6.96 11.46 -11.40
N VAL A 63 -6.35 11.61 -12.58
CA VAL A 63 -6.13 10.50 -13.52
C VAL A 63 -4.64 10.28 -13.67
N VAL A 64 -4.16 9.12 -13.21
CA VAL A 64 -2.77 8.67 -13.37
C VAL A 64 -2.75 7.60 -14.45
N THR A 65 -2.13 7.91 -15.58
CA THR A 65 -1.95 6.95 -16.67
C THR A 65 -0.51 6.47 -16.68
N ILE A 66 -0.29 5.16 -16.56
CA ILE A 66 1.02 4.51 -16.70
C ILE A 66 0.94 3.60 -17.92
N ASN A 67 1.70 3.93 -18.97
CA ASN A 67 1.59 3.28 -20.29
C ASN A 67 0.14 3.30 -20.84
N LYS A 68 -0.59 2.19 -20.71
CA LYS A 68 -1.99 2.01 -21.15
C LYS A 68 -2.98 1.83 -20.00
N LEU A 69 -2.50 1.86 -18.76
CA LEU A 69 -3.29 1.63 -17.56
C LEU A 69 -3.66 3.00 -16.99
N ALA A 70 -4.93 3.37 -17.10
CA ALA A 70 -5.48 4.61 -16.57
C ALA A 70 -6.13 4.35 -15.20
N VAL A 71 -5.52 4.84 -14.14
CA VAL A 71 -6.06 4.86 -12.78
C VAL A 71 -6.77 6.18 -12.56
N ARG A 72 -8.08 6.15 -12.34
CA ARG A 72 -8.88 7.32 -12.02
C ARG A 72 -9.29 7.28 -10.56
N LEU A 73 -8.88 8.30 -9.82
CA LEU A 73 -9.16 8.51 -8.42
C LEU A 73 -10.28 9.55 -8.30
N SER A 74 -11.38 9.21 -7.62
CA SER A 74 -12.38 10.18 -7.16
C SER A 74 -12.66 10.00 -5.67
N LYS A 75 -13.40 10.95 -5.07
CA LYS A 75 -13.80 10.86 -3.65
C LYS A 75 -14.63 9.60 -3.32
N SER A 76 -15.26 8.98 -4.32
CA SER A 76 -16.19 7.87 -4.13
C SER A 76 -15.71 6.52 -4.64
N GLN A 77 -14.81 6.50 -5.63
CA GLN A 77 -14.38 5.27 -6.27
C GLN A 77 -12.98 5.40 -6.89
N ILE A 78 -12.29 4.27 -6.95
CA ILE A 78 -11.06 4.10 -7.70
C ILE A 78 -11.39 3.18 -8.87
N THR A 79 -11.10 3.62 -10.09
CA THR A 79 -11.26 2.80 -11.29
C THR A 79 -9.94 2.62 -12.01
N VAL A 80 -9.77 1.45 -12.63
CA VAL A 80 -8.66 1.13 -13.52
C VAL A 80 -9.23 0.76 -14.88
N ASN A 81 -8.92 1.55 -15.91
CA ASN A 81 -9.52 1.44 -17.25
C ASN A 81 -11.05 1.35 -17.15
N ASP A 82 -11.65 2.30 -16.42
CA ASP A 82 -13.10 2.43 -16.18
C ASP A 82 -13.77 1.30 -15.38
N ASN A 83 -13.00 0.33 -14.87
CA ASN A 83 -13.52 -0.73 -14.02
C ASN A 83 -13.23 -0.42 -12.54
N PRO A 84 -14.23 -0.43 -11.64
CA PRO A 84 -14.01 -0.26 -10.21
C PRO A 84 -13.06 -1.33 -9.65
N VAL A 85 -12.14 -0.92 -8.77
CA VAL A 85 -11.21 -1.82 -8.09
C VAL A 85 -11.22 -1.58 -6.58
N SER A 86 -10.92 -2.63 -5.81
CA SER A 86 -10.65 -2.53 -4.38
C SER A 86 -9.15 -2.36 -4.13
N THR A 87 -8.78 -1.60 -3.11
CA THR A 87 -7.39 -1.47 -2.65
C THR A 87 -7.05 -2.51 -1.58
N PRO A 88 -5.78 -2.95 -1.48
CA PRO A 88 -4.67 -2.61 -2.38
C PRO A 88 -4.83 -3.25 -3.76
N TYR A 89 -4.46 -2.53 -4.81
CA TYR A 89 -4.46 -3.03 -6.19
C TYR A 89 -3.02 -3.11 -6.69
N LEU A 90 -2.61 -4.25 -7.24
CA LEU A 90 -1.28 -4.44 -7.82
C LEU A 90 -1.38 -5.13 -9.18
N LYS A 91 -0.99 -4.44 -10.25
CA LYS A 91 -0.95 -5.03 -11.61
C LYS A 91 0.03 -4.29 -12.51
N ALA A 92 0.79 -5.05 -13.30
CA ALA A 92 1.68 -4.51 -14.33
C ALA A 92 2.65 -3.43 -13.79
N GLY A 93 3.14 -3.61 -12.55
CA GLY A 93 4.03 -2.67 -11.90
C GLY A 93 3.37 -1.37 -11.42
N VAL A 94 2.04 -1.31 -11.38
CA VAL A 94 1.27 -0.22 -10.76
C VAL A 94 0.63 -0.73 -9.47
N GLN A 95 0.88 -0.03 -8.37
CA GLN A 95 0.33 -0.26 -7.05
C GLN A 95 -0.58 0.91 -6.68
N VAL A 96 -1.79 0.61 -6.23
CA VAL A 96 -2.74 1.59 -5.70
C VAL A 96 -3.09 1.20 -4.27
N GLU A 97 -2.82 2.10 -3.35
CA GLU A 97 -3.11 1.94 -1.93
C GLU A 97 -3.99 3.09 -1.45
N ASN A 98 -4.82 2.77 -0.47
CA ASN A 98 -5.69 3.75 0.15
C ASN A 98 -5.57 3.57 1.66
N ASN A 99 -5.11 4.61 2.35
CA ASN A 99 -5.10 4.68 3.80
C ASN A 99 -6.16 5.68 4.28
N ALA A 100 -6.14 6.06 5.55
CA ALA A 100 -7.17 6.94 6.12
C ALA A 100 -7.18 8.36 5.50
N ASP A 101 -6.05 8.82 4.96
CA ASP A 101 -5.85 10.22 4.57
C ASP A 101 -5.49 10.38 3.08
N TYR A 102 -4.90 9.35 2.47
CA TYR A 102 -4.31 9.42 1.13
C TYR A 102 -4.67 8.22 0.27
N VAL A 103 -4.93 8.50 -1.01
CA VAL A 103 -4.83 7.52 -2.08
C VAL A 103 -3.47 7.69 -2.76
N LYS A 104 -2.68 6.62 -2.74
CA LYS A 104 -1.33 6.56 -3.31
C LYS A 104 -1.32 5.68 -4.56
N VAL A 105 -0.78 6.19 -5.66
CA VAL A 105 -0.48 5.43 -6.88
C VAL A 105 1.03 5.43 -7.07
N ALA A 106 1.67 4.28 -6.89
CA ALA A 106 3.10 4.10 -7.14
C ALA A 106 3.29 3.20 -8.35
N ALA A 107 4.27 3.51 -9.20
CA ALA A 107 4.60 2.67 -10.34
C ALA A 107 6.11 2.46 -10.49
N ILE A 108 6.48 1.25 -10.94
CA ILE A 108 7.88 0.83 -11.14
C ILE A 108 8.64 1.68 -12.16
N VAL A 109 7.94 2.49 -12.95
CA VAL A 109 8.55 3.46 -13.88
C VAL A 109 9.12 4.67 -13.15
N GLY A 110 9.04 4.75 -11.81
CA GLY A 110 9.66 5.81 -11.02
C GLY A 110 8.76 7.03 -10.79
N ILE A 111 7.45 6.81 -10.65
CA ILE A 111 6.47 7.85 -10.30
C ILE A 111 5.64 7.44 -9.11
N THR A 112 5.45 8.38 -8.19
CA THR A 112 4.52 8.27 -7.06
C THR A 112 3.57 9.46 -7.08
N VAL A 113 2.27 9.20 -7.06
CA VAL A 113 1.21 10.22 -6.97
C VAL A 113 0.42 10.00 -5.69
N MET A 114 0.26 11.05 -4.88
CA MET A 114 -0.52 11.02 -3.66
C MET A 114 -1.59 12.10 -3.69
N TRP A 115 -2.82 11.74 -3.36
CA TRP A 115 -3.95 12.67 -3.25
C TRP A 115 -4.65 12.51 -1.91
N ASN A 116 -4.88 13.61 -1.20
CA ASN A 116 -5.57 13.62 0.10
C ASN A 116 -7.10 13.49 0.00
N SER A 117 -7.64 13.11 -1.17
CA SER A 117 -9.08 13.11 -1.48
C SER A 117 -9.77 14.48 -1.34
N GLU A 118 -9.01 15.56 -1.16
CA GLU A 118 -9.49 16.93 -0.98
C GLU A 118 -8.83 17.83 -2.04
N ASP A 119 -7.98 18.74 -1.63
CA ASP A 119 -7.41 19.84 -2.42
C ASP A 119 -5.94 19.64 -2.81
N ALA A 120 -5.28 18.59 -2.30
CA ALA A 120 -3.83 18.49 -2.36
C ALA A 120 -3.34 17.23 -3.09
N VAL A 121 -2.59 17.44 -4.18
CA VAL A 121 -1.93 16.37 -4.95
C VAL A 121 -0.43 16.61 -4.94
N MET A 122 0.31 15.55 -4.63
CA MET A 122 1.77 15.52 -4.69
C MET A 122 2.22 14.50 -5.72
N VAL A 123 3.18 14.86 -6.56
CA VAL A 123 3.84 13.97 -7.52
C VAL A 123 5.34 13.97 -7.25
N GLU A 124 5.88 12.78 -7.02
CA GLU A 124 7.32 12.53 -6.93
C GLU A 124 7.79 11.75 -8.17
N LEU A 125 8.92 12.18 -8.75
CA LEU A 125 9.53 11.55 -9.91
C LEU A 125 11.00 11.18 -9.67
N ASP A 126 11.40 10.05 -10.26
CA ASP A 126 12.81 9.70 -10.37
C ASP A 126 13.59 10.68 -11.26
N ASN A 127 14.88 10.82 -10.96
CA ASN A 127 15.79 11.70 -11.69
C ASN A 127 15.92 11.35 -13.18
N ASP A 128 15.52 10.14 -13.59
CA ASP A 128 15.52 9.70 -14.98
C ASP A 128 14.56 10.49 -15.88
N TYR A 129 13.63 11.24 -15.29
CA TYR A 129 12.69 12.15 -15.98
C TYR A 129 13.17 13.60 -16.08
N LYS A 130 14.40 13.91 -15.64
CA LYS A 130 14.95 15.26 -15.74
C LYS A 130 14.94 15.76 -17.21
N ARG A 131 14.40 16.96 -17.45
CA ARG A 131 14.19 17.56 -18.80
C ARG A 131 13.26 16.77 -19.72
N ARG A 132 12.43 15.89 -19.17
CA ARG A 132 11.45 15.09 -19.94
C ARG A 132 10.03 15.54 -19.72
N THR A 133 9.76 16.23 -18.62
CA THR A 133 8.40 16.52 -18.20
C THR A 133 7.82 17.71 -18.95
N CYS A 134 6.50 17.72 -19.07
CA CYS A 134 5.74 18.93 -19.39
C CYS A 134 4.40 18.90 -18.65
N GLY A 135 3.83 20.07 -18.37
CA GLY A 135 2.63 20.22 -17.56
C GLY A 135 2.74 21.41 -16.60
N LEU A 136 1.78 21.52 -15.69
CA LEU A 136 1.78 22.51 -14.61
C LEU A 136 2.97 22.34 -13.64
N CYS A 137 3.59 21.15 -13.59
CA CYS A 137 4.78 20.90 -12.78
C CYS A 137 6.11 21.34 -13.41
N GLY A 138 6.09 21.96 -14.59
CA GLY A 138 7.30 22.45 -15.26
C GLY A 138 8.07 21.38 -16.04
N ASN A 139 9.29 21.75 -16.44
CA ASN A 139 10.14 20.96 -17.34
C ASN A 139 11.16 20.05 -16.60
N PHE A 140 11.26 20.20 -15.27
CA PHE A 140 12.12 19.42 -14.38
C PHE A 140 13.59 19.43 -14.82
N ASP A 141 14.16 20.61 -15.06
CA ASP A 141 15.55 20.75 -15.52
C ASP A 141 16.54 21.18 -14.41
N GLY A 142 16.02 21.49 -13.23
CA GLY A 142 16.75 21.97 -12.05
C GLY A 142 16.99 23.48 -12.02
N VAL A 143 16.33 24.27 -12.88
CA VAL A 143 16.53 25.72 -13.00
C VAL A 143 15.25 26.48 -12.63
N PRO A 144 15.17 27.05 -11.41
CA PRO A 144 14.02 27.87 -11.02
C PRO A 144 13.81 29.08 -11.95
N GLY A 145 12.55 29.42 -12.18
CA GLY A 145 12.08 30.58 -12.93
C GLY A 145 11.98 30.38 -14.44
N ASN A 146 12.55 29.30 -14.99
CA ASN A 146 12.54 29.05 -16.43
C ASN A 146 11.34 28.23 -16.93
N ASP A 147 10.53 27.69 -16.01
CA ASP A 147 9.30 26.94 -16.32
C ASP A 147 8.28 27.80 -17.07
N PHE A 148 8.34 29.13 -16.86
CA PHE A 148 7.46 30.13 -17.46
C PHE A 148 8.06 30.79 -18.70
N ILE A 149 8.90 30.09 -19.45
CA ILE A 149 9.47 30.58 -20.71
C ILE A 149 8.82 29.86 -21.89
N LEU A 150 8.11 30.62 -22.73
CA LEU A 150 7.51 30.13 -23.96
C LEU A 150 8.09 30.88 -25.16
N ASN A 151 8.72 30.15 -26.08
CA ASN A 151 9.37 30.72 -27.29
C ASN A 151 10.35 31.86 -26.97
N GLY A 152 11.08 31.75 -25.85
CA GLY A 152 12.06 32.76 -25.40
C GLY A 152 11.45 33.98 -24.69
N ARG A 153 10.14 33.99 -24.44
CA ARG A 153 9.43 35.06 -23.71
C ARG A 153 8.95 34.55 -22.35
N GLN A 154 9.13 35.37 -21.31
CA GLN A 154 8.49 35.14 -20.02
C GLN A 154 6.96 35.27 -20.15
N ILE A 155 6.24 34.25 -19.68
CA ILE A 155 4.77 34.25 -19.59
C ILE A 155 4.32 34.29 -18.13
N ASN A 156 3.08 34.70 -17.88
CA ASN A 156 2.50 34.67 -16.53
C ASN A 156 1.91 33.28 -16.22
N SER A 157 1.51 33.09 -14.96
CA SER A 157 0.86 31.88 -14.43
C SER A 157 -0.39 31.48 -15.21
N VAL A 158 -1.24 32.46 -15.55
CA VAL A 158 -2.50 32.24 -16.29
C VAL A 158 -2.24 31.72 -17.71
N GLU A 159 -1.37 32.38 -18.47
CA GLU A 159 -0.98 31.93 -19.80
C GLU A 159 -0.32 30.55 -19.73
N PHE A 160 0.56 30.32 -18.76
CA PHE A 160 1.22 29.04 -18.55
C PHE A 160 0.20 27.92 -18.28
N GLY A 161 -0.73 28.13 -17.36
CA GLY A 161 -1.73 27.13 -16.99
C GLY A 161 -2.75 26.85 -18.09
N ASN A 162 -3.23 27.88 -18.80
CA ASN A 162 -4.13 27.71 -19.94
C ASN A 162 -3.53 26.82 -21.05
N LYS A 163 -2.20 26.85 -21.24
CA LYS A 163 -1.51 25.95 -22.20
C LYS A 163 -1.57 24.48 -21.81
N GLN A 164 -1.77 24.17 -20.53
CA GLN A 164 -1.81 22.79 -20.01
C GLN A 164 -3.21 22.16 -20.03
N LYS A 165 -4.20 22.87 -20.59
CA LYS A 165 -5.59 22.43 -20.65
C LYS A 165 -5.76 21.17 -21.50
N VAL A 166 -6.44 20.18 -20.94
CA VAL A 166 -6.78 18.93 -21.63
C VAL A 166 -8.08 19.12 -22.40
N ARG A 167 -8.07 18.84 -23.71
CA ARG A 167 -9.27 18.92 -24.55
C ARG A 167 -10.07 17.63 -24.43
N LEU A 168 -11.14 17.66 -23.65
CA LEU A 168 -12.09 16.55 -23.54
C LEU A 168 -13.23 16.68 -24.57
N PRO A 169 -13.73 15.56 -25.13
CA PRO A 169 -14.90 15.59 -26.00
C PRO A 169 -16.11 16.20 -25.26
N ASN A 170 -16.73 17.21 -25.87
CA ASN A 170 -17.91 17.91 -25.35
C ASN A 170 -17.70 18.73 -24.05
N ASP A 171 -16.47 18.96 -23.60
CA ASP A 171 -16.21 19.84 -22.44
C ASP A 171 -16.19 21.31 -22.89
N GLN A 172 -17.20 22.07 -22.49
CA GLN A 172 -17.25 23.52 -22.66
C GLN A 172 -16.55 24.16 -21.47
N CYS A 173 -15.23 24.17 -21.50
CA CYS A 173 -14.41 24.86 -20.51
C CYS A 173 -13.76 26.07 -21.16
N GLU A 174 -13.90 27.25 -20.57
CA GLU A 174 -13.29 28.49 -21.06
C GLU A 174 -11.88 28.67 -20.51
N ASP A 175 -11.05 29.45 -21.18
CA ASP A 175 -9.72 29.82 -20.69
C ASP A 175 -9.87 30.99 -19.72
N LEU A 176 -8.95 31.08 -18.75
CA LEU A 176 -8.86 32.23 -17.86
C LEU A 176 -8.24 33.44 -18.58
N PHE A 177 -8.62 34.64 -18.19
CA PHE A 177 -8.08 35.90 -18.68
C PHE A 177 -7.07 36.51 -17.69
N GLU A 178 -6.20 37.39 -18.19
CA GLU A 178 -5.29 38.15 -17.32
C GLU A 178 -6.11 39.01 -16.34
N GLY A 179 -5.92 38.77 -15.03
CA GLY A 179 -6.70 39.36 -13.96
C GLY A 179 -7.59 38.37 -13.18
N ASP A 180 -7.83 37.18 -13.73
CA ASP A 180 -8.56 36.11 -13.01
C ASP A 180 -7.68 35.43 -11.95
N ASP A 181 -6.36 35.54 -12.07
CA ASP A 181 -5.41 35.34 -10.98
C ASP A 181 -5.47 36.59 -10.08
N GLU A 182 -6.57 36.74 -9.32
CA GLU A 182 -6.78 37.83 -8.36
C GLU A 182 -5.80 37.68 -7.18
N SER A 183 -4.49 37.75 -7.44
CA SER A 183 -3.53 38.06 -6.40
C SER A 183 -3.88 39.45 -5.87
N GLN A 184 -4.34 39.53 -4.63
CA GLN A 184 -4.71 40.81 -4.04
C GLN A 184 -3.54 41.81 -4.11
N PRO A 185 -3.78 43.11 -4.30
CA PRO A 185 -2.72 44.12 -4.33
C PRO A 185 -1.83 44.01 -3.08
N GLU A 186 -0.50 44.16 -3.21
CA GLU A 186 0.44 44.09 -2.06
C GLU A 186 0.01 44.95 -0.86
N GLN A 187 -0.68 46.07 -1.13
CA GLN A 187 -1.20 47.00 -0.13
C GLN A 187 -2.36 46.42 0.72
N SER A 188 -3.22 45.57 0.17
CA SER A 188 -4.29 44.90 0.95
C SER A 188 -3.75 43.70 1.74
N ILE A 189 -2.71 43.03 1.24
CA ILE A 189 -1.99 41.99 2.00
C ILE A 189 -1.39 42.60 3.28
N LEU A 190 -0.80 43.80 3.22
CA LEU A 190 -0.21 44.48 4.37
C LEU A 190 -1.22 44.90 5.46
N SER A 191 -2.50 45.11 5.13
CA SER A 191 -3.56 45.47 6.09
C SER A 191 -4.28 44.28 6.71
N CYS A 192 -4.01 43.07 6.23
CA CYS A 192 -4.72 41.85 6.58
C CYS A 192 -4.48 41.43 8.05
N LYS A 193 -5.57 41.42 8.83
CA LYS A 193 -5.56 41.35 10.30
C LYS A 193 -4.99 40.05 10.87
N TYR A 194 -4.97 38.97 10.09
CA TYR A 194 -4.74 37.60 10.58
C TYR A 194 -3.40 36.98 10.15
N ILE A 195 -2.63 37.62 9.24
CA ILE A 195 -1.33 37.10 8.75
C ILE A 195 -0.41 36.72 9.89
N LYS A 196 -0.20 37.64 10.83
CA LYS A 196 0.77 37.47 11.93
C LYS A 196 0.38 36.39 12.92
N THR A 197 -0.91 36.05 13.02
CA THR A 197 -1.36 35.01 13.97
C THR A 197 -1.22 33.62 13.39
N ILE A 198 -1.40 33.50 12.07
CA ILE A 198 -1.50 32.21 11.39
C ILE A 198 -0.18 31.89 10.67
N CYS A 199 0.23 32.73 9.72
CA CYS A 199 1.37 32.42 8.84
C CYS A 199 2.72 32.52 9.57
N ASP A 200 2.82 33.33 10.64
CA ASP A 200 4.06 33.39 11.44
C ASP A 200 4.34 32.06 12.17
N LYS A 201 3.35 31.16 12.30
CA LYS A 201 3.59 29.80 12.79
C LYS A 201 4.65 29.07 11.96
N LEU A 202 4.67 29.25 10.64
CA LEU A 202 5.65 28.63 9.73
C LEU A 202 7.10 29.03 10.05
N ARG A 203 7.29 30.15 10.76
CA ARG A 203 8.60 30.69 11.13
C ARG A 203 8.90 30.56 12.63
N ALA A 204 8.01 29.93 13.39
CA ALA A 204 8.20 29.74 14.82
C ALA A 204 9.34 28.75 15.11
N ALA A 205 10.01 28.91 16.25
CA ALA A 205 11.14 28.07 16.64
C ALA A 205 10.81 26.57 16.73
N SER A 206 9.54 26.23 16.98
CA SER A 206 9.04 24.85 16.97
C SER A 206 9.20 24.14 15.62
N TRP A 207 9.34 24.91 14.52
CA TRP A 207 9.56 24.40 13.17
C TRP A 207 11.04 24.32 12.77
N SER A 208 11.96 24.54 13.72
CA SER A 208 13.41 24.58 13.43
C SER A 208 13.95 23.35 12.69
N SER A 209 13.43 22.15 12.99
CA SER A 209 13.76 20.93 12.25
C SER A 209 13.39 21.07 10.76
N CYS A 210 12.17 21.52 10.46
CA CYS A 210 11.71 21.79 9.10
C CYS A 210 12.48 22.91 8.39
N LEU A 211 12.75 24.02 9.10
CA LEU A 211 13.47 25.16 8.55
C LEU A 211 14.91 24.83 8.13
N SER A 212 15.47 23.72 8.64
CA SER A 212 16.79 23.23 8.24
C SER A 212 16.80 22.49 6.89
N VAL A 213 15.64 22.00 6.43
CA VAL A 213 15.51 21.15 5.23
C VAL A 213 14.63 21.76 4.13
N VAL A 214 13.69 22.65 4.49
CA VAL A 214 12.74 23.31 3.59
C VAL A 214 12.73 24.82 3.84
N LYS A 215 12.72 25.62 2.77
CA LYS A 215 12.59 27.08 2.86
C LYS A 215 11.14 27.45 3.16
N ALA A 216 10.89 28.15 4.26
CA ALA A 216 9.53 28.56 4.64
C ALA A 216 8.97 29.72 3.81
N GLU A 217 9.80 30.60 3.26
CA GLU A 217 9.31 31.89 2.73
C GLU A 217 8.32 31.76 1.57
N PRO A 218 8.47 30.85 0.60
CA PRO A 218 7.44 30.64 -0.43
C PRO A 218 6.09 30.19 0.16
N TYR A 219 6.10 29.32 1.18
CA TYR A 219 4.90 28.88 1.88
C TYR A 219 4.31 29.98 2.76
N TYR A 220 5.16 30.83 3.34
CA TYR A 220 4.72 32.02 4.06
C TYR A 220 3.94 32.94 3.12
N THR A 221 4.49 33.23 1.94
CA THR A 221 3.81 34.03 0.92
C THR A 221 2.49 33.40 0.48
N ALA A 222 2.47 32.09 0.18
CA ALA A 222 1.24 31.38 -0.16
C ALA A 222 0.18 31.46 0.97
N CYS A 223 0.60 31.28 2.22
CA CYS A 223 -0.27 31.41 3.39
C CYS A 223 -0.84 32.83 3.50
N THR A 224 -0.03 33.87 3.27
CA THR A 224 -0.53 35.24 3.31
C THR A 224 -1.57 35.52 2.23
N GLN A 225 -1.38 34.98 1.02
CA GLN A 225 -2.36 35.09 -0.06
C GLN A 225 -3.67 34.39 0.32
N ASP A 226 -3.61 33.18 0.87
CA ASP A 226 -4.80 32.41 1.24
C ASP A 226 -5.61 33.09 2.36
N VAL A 227 -4.93 33.48 3.44
CA VAL A 227 -5.55 34.09 4.63
C VAL A 227 -6.23 35.40 4.25
N CYS A 228 -5.58 36.21 3.42
CA CYS A 228 -6.10 37.54 3.06
C CYS A 228 -7.14 37.49 1.96
N GLY A 229 -7.03 36.55 1.03
CA GLY A 229 -8.11 36.26 0.10
C GLY A 229 -9.38 35.75 0.79
N CYS A 230 -9.31 35.34 2.06
CA CYS A 230 -10.45 34.85 2.85
C CYS A 230 -10.90 35.81 3.95
N GLU A 231 -10.47 37.08 3.93
CA GLU A 231 -10.74 38.02 5.04
C GLU A 231 -12.24 38.17 5.35
N ASP A 232 -13.11 38.11 4.33
CA ASP A 232 -14.56 38.23 4.50
C ASP A 232 -15.22 36.97 5.08
N ASN A 233 -14.58 35.81 4.95
CA ASN A 233 -15.10 34.53 5.45
C ASN A 233 -13.94 33.59 5.86
N PRO A 234 -13.23 33.90 6.95
CA PRO A 234 -12.10 33.10 7.38
C PRO A 234 -12.58 31.71 7.82
N ASN A 235 -12.06 30.68 7.19
CA ASN A 235 -12.33 29.30 7.53
C ASN A 235 -11.02 28.49 7.59
N ASP A 236 -11.09 27.30 8.19
CA ASP A 236 -9.95 26.40 8.34
C ASP A 236 -9.26 26.11 6.99
N PHE A 237 -10.01 25.93 5.90
CA PHE A 237 -9.45 25.68 4.58
C PHE A 237 -8.44 26.75 4.14
N CYS A 238 -8.71 28.02 4.43
CA CYS A 238 -7.86 29.15 4.04
C CYS A 238 -6.49 29.20 4.72
N PHE A 239 -6.25 28.45 5.80
CA PHE A 239 -4.94 28.46 6.46
C PHE A 239 -4.37 27.07 6.73
N CYS A 240 -5.24 26.09 6.97
CA CYS A 240 -4.81 24.73 7.23
C CYS A 240 -4.15 24.11 5.99
N SER A 241 -4.60 24.41 4.77
CA SER A 241 -4.03 23.79 3.56
C SER A 241 -2.55 24.11 3.37
N THR A 242 -2.14 25.37 3.47
CA THR A 242 -0.73 25.75 3.32
C THR A 242 0.14 25.32 4.50
N LEU A 243 -0.39 25.33 5.74
CA LEU A 243 0.30 24.74 6.90
C LEU A 243 0.51 23.22 6.73
N SER A 244 -0.51 22.52 6.23
CA SER A 244 -0.45 21.07 5.95
C SER A 244 0.59 20.76 4.88
N GLU A 245 0.63 21.54 3.80
CA GLU A 245 1.64 21.35 2.76
C GLU A 245 3.06 21.54 3.30
N PHE A 246 3.30 22.59 4.08
CA PHE A 246 4.62 22.81 4.67
C PHE A 246 5.02 21.69 5.64
N SER A 247 4.09 21.23 6.47
CA SER A 247 4.28 20.07 7.36
C SER A 247 4.65 18.81 6.58
N ARG A 248 3.89 18.51 5.53
CA ARG A 248 4.07 17.34 4.68
C ARG A 248 5.41 17.35 3.95
N VAL A 249 5.75 18.46 3.29
CA VAL A 249 7.04 18.59 2.58
C VAL A 249 8.21 18.55 3.57
N CYS A 250 8.05 19.10 4.79
CA CYS A 250 9.04 18.96 5.85
C CYS A 250 9.28 17.51 6.24
N SER A 251 8.22 16.76 6.58
CA SER A 251 8.33 15.35 6.98
C SER A 251 8.95 14.51 5.87
N HIS A 252 8.51 14.72 4.62
CA HIS A 252 9.07 14.07 3.45
C HIS A 252 10.56 14.38 3.24
N ALA A 253 10.99 15.63 3.51
CA ALA A 253 12.40 16.02 3.42
C ALA A 253 13.30 15.43 4.53
N GLY A 254 12.72 14.69 5.48
CA GLY A 254 13.40 14.14 6.65
C GLY A 254 13.44 15.09 7.85
N GLY A 255 12.71 16.21 7.79
CA GLY A 255 12.47 17.06 8.95
C GLY A 255 11.40 16.45 9.88
N ASP A 256 11.24 17.06 11.05
CA ASP A 256 10.26 16.65 12.05
C ASP A 256 9.32 17.84 12.36
N PRO A 257 8.15 17.93 11.71
CA PRO A 257 7.19 18.99 11.99
C PRO A 257 6.62 18.86 13.41
N PRO A 258 6.40 19.97 14.12
CA PRO A 258 5.72 19.93 15.41
C PRO A 258 4.27 19.51 15.21
N SER A 259 3.66 18.88 16.23
CA SER A 259 2.20 18.72 16.27
C SER A 259 1.55 20.10 16.38
N TRP A 260 1.05 20.61 15.25
CA TRP A 260 0.58 21.99 15.11
C TRP A 260 -0.95 22.10 15.08
N ARG A 261 -1.65 20.99 14.86
CA ARG A 261 -3.11 20.87 14.92
C ARG A 261 -3.60 20.74 16.36
N SER A 262 -4.82 21.19 16.61
CA SER A 262 -5.53 20.98 17.87
C SER A 262 -7.04 20.87 17.61
N ALA A 263 -7.81 20.54 18.64
CA ALA A 263 -9.27 20.42 18.54
C ALA A 263 -9.96 21.70 18.05
N ASP A 264 -9.35 22.88 18.29
CA ASP A 264 -9.87 24.19 17.89
C ASP A 264 -9.10 24.79 16.69
N PHE A 265 -8.15 24.05 16.11
CA PHE A 265 -7.31 24.55 15.02
C PHE A 265 -6.92 23.42 14.06
N CYS A 266 -7.56 23.39 12.89
CA CYS A 266 -7.26 22.43 11.82
C CYS A 266 -7.37 20.97 12.27
N ASP A 267 -8.36 20.66 13.11
CA ASP A 267 -8.57 19.32 13.68
C ASP A 267 -8.71 18.26 12.57
N LYS A 268 -8.10 17.09 12.79
CA LYS A 268 -8.19 15.94 11.90
C LYS A 268 -8.67 14.75 12.69
N LYS A 269 -9.79 14.17 12.24
CA LYS A 269 -10.42 13.02 12.88
C LYS A 269 -9.96 11.74 12.22
N CYS A 270 -9.44 10.83 13.03
CA CYS A 270 -9.05 9.52 12.57
C CYS A 270 -10.15 8.47 12.76
N PRO A 271 -10.23 7.48 11.86
CA PRO A 271 -11.10 6.34 12.06
C PRO A 271 -10.63 5.48 13.25
N TYR A 272 -11.56 4.71 13.81
CA TYR A 272 -11.30 3.84 14.97
C TYR A 272 -10.73 4.63 16.17
N ASN A 273 -9.69 4.10 16.81
CA ASN A 273 -8.90 4.68 17.88
C ASN A 273 -7.49 5.10 17.40
N MET A 274 -7.33 5.34 16.10
CA MET A 274 -6.08 5.85 15.53
C MET A 274 -5.87 7.32 15.94
N VAL A 275 -4.62 7.77 15.90
CA VAL A 275 -4.22 9.13 16.27
C VAL A 275 -3.54 9.79 15.09
N TYR A 276 -3.90 11.05 14.81
CA TYR A 276 -3.29 11.82 13.76
C TYR A 276 -1.87 12.24 14.17
N ASN A 277 -0.91 12.07 13.26
CA ASN A 277 0.47 12.51 13.42
C ASN A 277 0.95 13.22 12.15
N GLU A 278 1.80 14.22 12.30
CA GLU A 278 2.37 14.99 11.20
C GLU A 278 3.57 14.27 10.53
N SER A 279 4.13 13.26 11.20
CA SER A 279 5.35 12.56 10.76
C SER A 279 5.37 11.11 11.25
N GLY A 280 4.59 10.25 10.59
CA GLY A 280 4.51 8.81 10.84
C GLY A 280 5.08 7.98 9.69
N SER A 281 5.44 6.73 9.97
CA SER A 281 5.81 5.77 8.92
C SER A 281 4.55 5.37 8.13
N PRO A 282 4.53 5.48 6.79
CA PRO A 282 3.37 5.08 5.99
C PRO A 282 3.15 3.56 6.00
N CYS A 283 4.19 2.79 6.33
CA CYS A 283 4.10 1.33 6.50
C CYS A 283 3.55 1.00 7.89
N LEU A 284 2.24 0.77 7.96
CA LEU A 284 1.54 0.44 9.20
C LEU A 284 1.74 -1.02 9.60
N ASP A 285 2.11 -1.27 10.85
CA ASP A 285 2.13 -2.63 11.40
C ASP A 285 0.70 -3.11 11.63
N THR A 286 0.43 -4.34 11.19
CA THR A 286 -0.89 -4.98 11.23
C THR A 286 -0.79 -6.32 11.95
N CYS A 287 -1.94 -6.87 12.38
CA CYS A 287 -1.95 -8.20 12.98
C CYS A 287 -1.37 -9.29 12.05
N SER A 288 -1.60 -9.17 10.74
CA SER A 288 -1.02 -10.09 9.76
C SER A 288 0.46 -9.81 9.41
N ASN A 289 0.94 -8.56 9.59
CA ASN A 289 2.31 -8.14 9.24
C ASN A 289 2.86 -7.15 10.28
N GLN A 290 3.64 -7.65 11.23
CA GLN A 290 4.02 -6.91 12.45
C GLN A 290 5.31 -6.11 12.37
N ASP A 291 6.18 -6.38 11.38
CA ASP A 291 7.49 -5.74 11.23
C ASP A 291 7.58 -4.82 10.00
N THR A 292 6.43 -4.43 9.44
CA THR A 292 6.35 -3.67 8.19
C THR A 292 6.98 -2.29 8.32
N SER A 293 6.79 -1.63 9.46
CA SER A 293 7.32 -0.29 9.73
C SER A 293 8.86 -0.26 9.78
N SER A 294 9.49 -1.35 10.23
CA SER A 294 10.95 -1.47 10.38
C SER A 294 11.69 -1.62 9.05
N LEU A 295 11.01 -2.15 8.04
CA LEU A 295 11.51 -2.38 6.69
C LEU A 295 11.00 -1.32 5.69
N CYS A 296 10.38 -0.26 6.19
CA CYS A 296 9.80 0.78 5.35
C CYS A 296 10.90 1.63 4.70
N GLU A 297 11.04 1.50 3.39
CA GLU A 297 11.95 2.34 2.59
C GLU A 297 11.32 3.69 2.20
N GLU A 298 10.08 3.93 2.62
CA GLU A 298 9.33 5.14 2.29
C GLU A 298 9.59 6.29 3.26
N HIS A 299 9.41 7.51 2.76
CA HIS A 299 9.48 8.71 3.57
C HIS A 299 8.29 8.81 4.53
N LYS A 300 8.53 9.43 5.70
CA LYS A 300 7.46 9.73 6.65
C LYS A 300 6.47 10.73 6.06
N MET A 301 5.22 10.59 6.49
CA MET A 301 4.09 11.41 6.04
C MET A 301 3.15 11.69 7.21
N ASP A 302 2.29 12.68 7.03
CA ASP A 302 1.18 12.92 7.94
C ASP A 302 0.04 11.91 7.72
N GLY A 303 -0.79 11.73 8.73
CA GLY A 303 -1.98 10.88 8.66
C GLY A 303 -2.35 10.21 9.97
N CYS A 304 -3.27 9.26 9.91
CA CYS A 304 -3.74 8.48 11.04
C CYS A 304 -2.92 7.22 11.24
N PHE A 305 -2.36 7.06 12.44
CA PHE A 305 -1.51 5.93 12.81
C PHE A 305 -1.98 5.26 14.10
N CYS A 306 -1.56 4.02 14.32
CA CYS A 306 -1.78 3.37 15.61
C CYS A 306 -0.88 3.97 16.70
N PRO A 307 -1.38 4.15 17.93
CA PRO A 307 -0.57 4.54 19.07
C PRO A 307 0.62 3.59 19.30
N SER A 308 1.71 4.11 19.85
CA SER A 308 2.90 3.31 20.17
C SER A 308 2.55 2.08 21.02
N GLY A 309 3.05 0.91 20.61
CA GLY A 309 2.79 -0.37 21.28
C GLY A 309 1.50 -1.08 20.84
N THR A 310 0.84 -0.59 19.79
CA THR A 310 -0.35 -1.23 19.18
C THR A 310 -0.17 -1.42 17.68
N VAL A 311 -0.87 -2.41 17.12
CA VAL A 311 -0.92 -2.72 15.68
C VAL A 311 -2.35 -2.62 15.18
N PHE A 312 -2.53 -2.39 13.87
CA PHE A 312 -3.87 -2.33 13.28
C PHE A 312 -4.44 -3.73 13.04
N ASP A 313 -5.65 -3.97 13.53
CA ASP A 313 -6.38 -5.21 13.31
C ASP A 313 -6.95 -5.26 11.88
N ASP A 314 -6.15 -5.76 10.95
CA ASP A 314 -6.54 -5.92 9.55
C ASP A 314 -7.48 -7.13 9.32
N ILE A 315 -7.63 -8.01 10.32
CA ILE A 315 -8.39 -9.26 10.26
C ILE A 315 -9.86 -9.03 10.63
N SER A 316 -10.11 -8.46 11.81
CA SER A 316 -11.46 -8.20 12.34
C SER A 316 -11.85 -6.72 12.34
N LYS A 317 -10.93 -5.82 11.94
CA LYS A 317 -11.19 -4.38 11.81
C LYS A 317 -11.64 -3.74 13.12
N ARG A 318 -11.06 -4.13 14.25
CA ARG A 318 -11.34 -3.55 15.58
C ARG A 318 -10.58 -2.25 15.88
N GLY A 319 -9.71 -1.80 14.96
CA GLY A 319 -8.85 -0.63 15.14
C GLY A 319 -7.44 -1.04 15.61
N CYS A 320 -6.81 -0.20 16.42
CA CYS A 320 -5.48 -0.45 16.98
C CYS A 320 -5.59 -1.23 18.28
N ILE A 321 -4.97 -2.41 18.32
CA ILE A 321 -4.99 -3.34 19.46
C ILE A 321 -3.57 -3.75 19.86
N PRO A 322 -3.36 -4.23 21.10
CA PRO A 322 -2.09 -4.86 21.47
C PRO A 322 -1.80 -6.07 20.55
N GLN A 323 -0.53 -6.26 20.18
CA GLN A 323 -0.10 -7.37 19.33
C GLN A 323 -0.50 -8.74 19.90
N SER A 324 -0.50 -8.90 21.22
CA SER A 324 -0.92 -10.12 21.91
C SER A 324 -2.40 -10.47 21.73
N GLU A 325 -3.24 -9.50 21.35
CA GLU A 325 -4.67 -9.67 21.08
C GLU A 325 -4.99 -9.92 19.59
N CYS A 326 -3.96 -10.02 18.74
CA CYS A 326 -4.13 -10.35 17.34
C CYS A 326 -4.70 -11.75 17.17
N GLN A 327 -5.82 -11.79 16.46
CA GLN A 327 -6.52 -13.01 16.07
C GLN A 327 -5.85 -13.65 14.86
N CYS A 328 -6.10 -14.94 14.64
CA CYS A 328 -5.60 -15.64 13.45
C CYS A 328 -6.76 -15.96 12.52
N LYS A 329 -6.51 -15.90 11.21
CA LYS A 329 -7.50 -16.25 10.20
C LYS A 329 -7.08 -17.52 9.47
N HIS A 330 -8.01 -18.47 9.38
CA HIS A 330 -7.90 -19.64 8.50
C HIS A 330 -9.24 -19.82 7.76
N ASN A 331 -9.99 -20.88 8.06
CA ASN A 331 -11.38 -21.08 7.61
C ASN A 331 -12.38 -20.16 8.34
N LYS A 332 -12.03 -19.73 9.56
CA LYS A 332 -12.73 -18.73 10.37
C LYS A 332 -11.69 -17.88 11.11
N ILE A 333 -12.17 -16.95 11.92
CA ILE A 333 -11.36 -16.15 12.82
C ILE A 333 -11.23 -16.91 14.15
N TYR A 334 -10.01 -16.94 14.70
CA TYR A 334 -9.65 -17.61 15.94
C TYR A 334 -9.07 -16.58 16.92
N GLU A 335 -9.50 -16.64 18.18
CA GLU A 335 -8.93 -15.80 19.24
C GLU A 335 -7.48 -16.20 19.56
N SER A 336 -6.72 -15.26 20.10
CA SER A 336 -5.38 -15.53 20.62
C SER A 336 -5.44 -16.64 21.68
N GLY A 337 -4.64 -17.69 21.51
CA GLY A 337 -4.63 -18.92 22.31
C GLY A 337 -5.60 -20.02 21.84
N GLU A 338 -6.48 -19.76 20.86
CA GLU A 338 -7.32 -20.84 20.30
C GLU A 338 -6.51 -21.84 19.48
N ILE A 339 -6.97 -23.10 19.53
CA ILE A 339 -6.31 -24.22 18.86
C ILE A 339 -7.09 -24.62 17.61
N TYR A 340 -6.39 -24.66 16.50
CA TYR A 340 -6.83 -25.25 15.25
C TYR A 340 -6.20 -26.64 15.09
N ARG A 341 -7.01 -27.65 14.77
CA ARG A 341 -6.53 -29.01 14.46
C ARG A 341 -6.97 -29.39 13.06
N GLN A 342 -6.02 -29.78 12.23
CA GLN A 342 -6.26 -30.36 10.92
C GLN A 342 -5.28 -31.50 10.70
N ASP A 343 -5.81 -32.66 10.30
CA ASP A 343 -5.05 -33.87 10.01
C ASP A 343 -4.08 -34.27 11.15
N ARG A 344 -2.78 -34.01 10.95
CA ARG A 344 -1.68 -34.34 11.86
C ARG A 344 -1.05 -33.11 12.50
N GLU A 345 -1.68 -31.95 12.41
CA GLU A 345 -1.16 -30.71 12.93
C GLU A 345 -2.12 -30.10 13.95
N GLU A 346 -1.54 -29.62 15.05
CA GLU A 346 -2.21 -28.80 16.03
C GLU A 346 -1.52 -27.44 16.04
N CYS A 347 -2.26 -26.40 15.66
CA CYS A 347 -1.77 -25.03 15.59
C CYS A 347 -2.43 -24.19 16.67
N THR A 348 -1.64 -23.47 17.45
CA THR A 348 -2.14 -22.46 18.39
C THR A 348 -2.02 -21.10 17.73
N CYS A 349 -3.08 -20.30 17.78
CA CYS A 349 -3.02 -18.91 17.37
C CYS A 349 -2.26 -18.10 18.42
N LEU A 350 -1.16 -17.46 18.05
CA LEU A 350 -0.39 -16.57 18.93
C LEU A 350 0.01 -15.33 18.15
N GLU A 351 -0.40 -14.17 18.66
CA GLU A 351 -0.04 -12.86 18.09
C GLU A 351 -0.28 -12.81 16.57
N GLY A 352 -1.48 -13.17 16.11
CA GLY A 352 -1.81 -13.17 14.68
C GLY A 352 -1.12 -14.24 13.81
N SER A 353 -0.22 -15.04 14.38
CA SER A 353 0.52 -16.10 13.71
C SER A 353 0.12 -17.49 14.20
N TRP A 354 0.30 -18.50 13.34
CA TRP A 354 0.04 -19.90 13.69
C TRP A 354 1.32 -20.59 14.14
N GLU A 355 1.36 -21.02 15.41
CA GLU A 355 2.39 -21.91 15.91
C GLU A 355 1.91 -23.36 15.88
N CYS A 356 2.38 -24.11 14.87
CA CYS A 356 1.96 -25.48 14.62
C CYS A 356 2.95 -26.51 15.16
N ARG A 357 2.40 -27.59 15.73
CA ARG A 357 3.15 -28.81 16.08
C ARG A 357 2.53 -30.03 15.41
N SER A 358 3.37 -30.95 14.95
CA SER A 358 2.91 -32.24 14.42
C SER A 358 2.49 -33.16 15.56
N LEU A 359 1.30 -33.74 15.45
CA LEU A 359 0.79 -34.78 16.32
C LEU A 359 1.29 -36.15 15.83
N GLU A 360 1.89 -36.94 16.73
CA GLU A 360 2.25 -38.32 16.44
C GLU A 360 0.98 -39.15 16.19
N THR A 361 0.71 -39.46 14.94
CA THR A 361 -0.36 -40.37 14.53
C THR A 361 0.26 -41.64 13.95
N PRO A 362 -0.36 -42.82 14.15
CA PRO A 362 0.15 -44.06 13.57
C PRO A 362 0.15 -43.97 12.03
N GLU A 363 1.30 -44.23 11.41
CA GLU A 363 1.40 -44.38 9.96
C GLU A 363 0.83 -45.74 9.53
N THR A 364 0.08 -45.75 8.43
CA THR A 364 -0.54 -46.97 7.91
C THR A 364 -0.01 -47.32 6.53
N CYS A 365 0.46 -48.56 6.38
CA CYS A 365 0.72 -49.18 5.08
C CYS A 365 -0.39 -50.19 4.82
N ALA A 366 -0.96 -50.17 3.62
CA ALA A 366 -2.11 -50.98 3.23
C ALA A 366 -1.82 -51.82 1.99
N ILE A 367 -2.42 -53.02 1.95
CA ILE A 367 -2.55 -53.82 0.74
C ILE A 367 -4.02 -54.09 0.52
N GLU A 368 -4.55 -53.54 -0.55
CA GLU A 368 -5.95 -53.60 -0.93
C GLU A 368 -6.08 -54.41 -2.23
N ASP A 369 -7.19 -55.14 -2.34
CA ASP A 369 -7.51 -55.97 -3.52
C ASP A 369 -6.37 -56.90 -3.97
N GLY A 370 -5.53 -57.32 -3.03
CA GLY A 370 -4.44 -58.28 -3.23
C GLY A 370 -3.22 -57.79 -4.03
N SER A 371 -3.28 -56.62 -4.66
CA SER A 371 -2.20 -56.09 -5.49
C SER A 371 -1.99 -54.57 -5.40
N HIS A 372 -2.91 -53.81 -4.82
CA HIS A 372 -2.75 -52.37 -4.64
C HIS A 372 -2.08 -52.10 -3.30
N VAL A 373 -0.87 -51.55 -3.33
CA VAL A 373 -0.09 -51.23 -2.13
C VAL A 373 -0.08 -49.72 -1.95
N THR A 374 -0.43 -49.26 -0.76
CA THR A 374 -0.23 -47.88 -0.31
C THR A 374 0.83 -47.88 0.79
N THR A 375 1.94 -47.18 0.54
CA THR A 375 3.06 -47.08 1.47
C THR A 375 2.73 -46.18 2.67
N PHE A 376 3.58 -46.20 3.71
CA PHE A 376 3.41 -45.34 4.90
C PHE A 376 3.43 -43.84 4.57
N ASP A 377 4.12 -43.42 3.51
CA ASP A 377 4.16 -42.05 2.98
C ASP A 377 3.05 -41.76 1.94
N GLY A 378 2.07 -42.65 1.79
CA GLY A 378 0.88 -42.43 0.97
C GLY A 378 1.06 -42.67 -0.53
N LYS A 379 2.15 -43.29 -0.98
CA LYS A 379 2.36 -43.63 -2.39
C LYS A 379 1.63 -44.93 -2.74
N THR A 380 0.75 -44.86 -3.73
CA THR A 380 -0.01 -46.01 -4.22
C THR A 380 0.60 -46.61 -5.48
N PHE A 381 0.72 -47.93 -5.55
CA PHE A 381 1.15 -48.67 -6.74
C PHE A 381 0.52 -50.06 -6.82
N ALA A 382 0.42 -50.61 -8.04
CA ALA A 382 0.00 -51.99 -8.25
C ALA A 382 1.23 -52.92 -8.32
N PHE A 383 1.16 -54.07 -7.65
CA PHE A 383 2.20 -55.08 -7.63
C PHE A 383 1.60 -56.49 -7.72
N HIS A 384 1.86 -57.14 -8.85
CA HIS A 384 1.41 -58.51 -9.13
C HIS A 384 2.55 -59.50 -8.91
N GLY A 385 2.70 -59.96 -7.67
CA GLY A 385 3.75 -60.88 -7.24
C GLY A 385 3.24 -62.30 -6.98
N SER A 386 4.12 -63.29 -7.10
CA SER A 386 3.82 -64.71 -6.84
C SER A 386 4.81 -65.32 -5.85
N CYS A 387 5.00 -64.68 -4.68
CA CYS A 387 5.98 -65.08 -3.68
C CYS A 387 5.61 -64.55 -2.28
N TYR A 388 6.47 -64.83 -1.31
CA TYR A 388 6.52 -64.13 -0.04
C TYR A 388 7.35 -62.85 -0.19
N TYR A 389 6.73 -61.70 0.08
CA TYR A 389 7.37 -60.40 0.05
C TYR A 389 7.40 -59.80 1.45
N THR A 390 8.46 -59.06 1.76
CA THR A 390 8.57 -58.31 3.02
C THR A 390 7.81 -57.00 2.86
N LEU A 391 6.82 -56.77 3.72
CA LEU A 391 6.04 -55.54 3.72
C LEU A 391 6.67 -54.47 4.60
N ALA A 392 7.14 -54.86 5.78
CA ALA A 392 7.81 -53.96 6.70
C ALA A 392 8.85 -54.75 7.51
N LYS A 393 10.03 -54.19 7.68
CA LYS A 393 11.12 -54.72 8.52
C LYS A 393 11.83 -53.54 9.18
N VAL A 394 12.16 -53.70 10.46
CA VAL A 394 13.00 -52.74 11.18
C VAL A 394 14.47 -52.93 10.76
N GLU A 395 15.09 -51.90 10.16
CA GLU A 395 16.51 -51.91 9.77
C GLU A 395 17.42 -51.16 10.76
N SER A 396 16.94 -50.08 11.38
CA SER A 396 17.64 -49.31 12.42
C SER A 396 16.71 -48.98 13.59
N LYS A 397 17.26 -48.84 14.82
CA LYS A 397 16.49 -48.68 16.06
C LYS A 397 16.71 -47.32 16.73
N GLY A 398 15.63 -46.77 17.31
CA GLY A 398 15.69 -45.97 18.53
C GLY A 398 15.66 -46.88 19.76
N ASP A 399 16.22 -46.42 20.88
CA ASP A 399 16.45 -47.27 22.06
C ASP A 399 15.13 -47.86 22.60
N GLY A 400 15.09 -49.18 22.87
CA GLY A 400 13.95 -49.87 23.47
C GLY A 400 12.87 -50.49 22.56
N SER A 401 12.85 -50.28 21.23
CA SER A 401 11.81 -50.89 20.36
C SER A 401 12.08 -52.35 19.94
N PRO A 402 11.07 -53.24 19.91
CA PRO A 402 11.22 -54.63 19.46
C PRO A 402 11.45 -54.73 17.95
N ASN A 403 12.29 -55.67 17.51
CA ASN A 403 12.47 -55.94 16.08
C ASN A 403 11.25 -56.68 15.54
N PHE A 404 10.83 -56.38 14.31
CA PHE A 404 9.82 -57.20 13.64
C PHE A 404 10.05 -57.27 12.14
N ILE A 405 9.48 -58.32 11.54
CA ILE A 405 9.38 -58.51 10.10
C ILE A 405 7.95 -58.93 9.77
N ILE A 406 7.28 -58.18 8.91
CA ILE A 406 5.98 -58.53 8.34
C ILE A 406 6.20 -59.03 6.92
N ARG A 407 5.69 -60.22 6.62
CA ARG A 407 5.72 -60.81 5.27
C ARG A 407 4.32 -61.15 4.80
N ALA A 408 4.03 -60.83 3.55
CA ALA A 408 2.80 -61.22 2.87
C ALA A 408 3.09 -62.20 1.75
N GLN A 409 2.23 -63.20 1.63
CA GLN A 409 2.20 -64.09 0.48
C GLN A 409 1.18 -63.58 -0.52
N LEU A 410 1.69 -63.17 -1.68
CA LEU A 410 0.88 -62.82 -2.84
C LEU A 410 0.97 -63.99 -3.83
N SER A 411 -0.18 -64.40 -4.36
CA SER A 411 -0.26 -65.47 -5.37
C SER A 411 -1.46 -65.25 -6.29
N PRO A 412 -1.46 -65.83 -7.51
CA PRO A 412 -2.62 -65.78 -8.40
C PRO A 412 -3.91 -66.22 -7.70
N CYS A 413 -5.00 -65.51 -7.96
CA CYS A 413 -6.33 -65.87 -7.50
C CYS A 413 -6.84 -67.09 -8.27
N ALA A 414 -7.64 -67.96 -7.64
CA ALA A 414 -8.10 -69.21 -8.26
C ALA A 414 -8.99 -69.02 -9.50
N SER A 415 -9.52 -67.82 -9.72
CA SER A 415 -10.50 -67.51 -10.77
C SER A 415 -9.92 -66.89 -12.04
N GLN A 416 -8.72 -66.30 -12.01
CA GLN A 416 -8.05 -65.68 -13.18
C GLN A 416 -6.52 -65.63 -12.96
N ASP A 417 -5.72 -65.98 -13.97
CA ASP A 417 -4.24 -65.98 -13.91
C ASP A 417 -3.61 -64.57 -13.80
N VAL A 418 -4.40 -63.51 -14.01
CA VAL A 418 -3.96 -62.11 -13.97
C VAL A 418 -4.18 -61.43 -12.62
N ASP A 419 -5.11 -61.94 -11.80
CA ASP A 419 -5.44 -61.34 -10.51
C ASP A 419 -4.55 -61.92 -9.41
N THR A 420 -3.98 -61.06 -8.57
CA THR A 420 -3.14 -61.47 -7.44
C THR A 420 -3.90 -61.29 -6.14
N CYS A 421 -3.93 -62.33 -5.32
CA CYS A 421 -4.63 -62.37 -4.04
C CYS A 421 -3.64 -62.42 -2.88
N LEU A 422 -3.94 -61.68 -1.81
CA LEU A 422 -3.27 -61.81 -0.52
C LEU A 422 -3.75 -63.09 0.19
N LYS A 423 -2.86 -64.09 0.31
CA LYS A 423 -3.19 -65.39 0.92
C LYS A 423 -2.81 -65.48 2.39
N THR A 424 -1.59 -65.07 2.71
CA THR A 424 -1.03 -65.23 4.06
C THR A 424 -0.34 -63.95 4.50
N VAL A 425 -0.51 -63.55 5.76
CA VAL A 425 0.28 -62.50 6.41
C VAL A 425 0.94 -63.08 7.66
N LYS A 426 2.26 -62.98 7.73
CA LYS A 426 3.09 -63.48 8.85
C LYS A 426 3.78 -62.32 9.53
N LEU A 427 3.73 -62.29 10.85
CA LEU A 427 4.50 -61.39 11.71
C LEU A 427 5.53 -62.20 12.49
N GLN A 428 6.80 -61.83 12.34
CA GLN A 428 7.90 -62.40 13.10
C GLN A 428 8.43 -61.34 14.07
N LEU A 429 8.39 -61.63 15.37
CA LEU A 429 8.87 -60.72 16.41
C LEU A 429 10.30 -61.09 16.85
N ASN A 430 11.09 -60.08 17.19
CA ASN A 430 12.47 -60.16 17.66
C ASN A 430 13.43 -60.95 16.77
N ASN A 431 13.12 -61.07 15.47
CA ASN A 431 13.83 -61.94 14.53
C ASN A 431 13.91 -63.41 14.97
N ASP A 432 13.08 -63.84 15.91
CA ASP A 432 13.04 -65.23 16.36
C ASP A 432 12.25 -66.06 15.34
N LYS A 433 12.93 -67.01 14.69
CA LYS A 433 12.30 -67.89 13.70
C LYS A 433 11.26 -68.84 14.31
N ASN A 434 11.30 -69.02 15.63
CA ASN A 434 10.35 -69.87 16.36
C ASN A 434 9.11 -69.08 16.83
N ASN A 435 9.12 -67.74 16.71
CA ASN A 435 8.03 -66.87 17.15
C ASN A 435 7.37 -66.15 15.97
N VAL A 436 6.80 -66.95 15.06
CA VAL A 436 6.04 -66.47 13.90
C VAL A 436 4.55 -66.57 14.19
N ARG A 437 3.85 -65.43 14.10
CA ARG A 437 2.39 -65.35 14.20
C ARG A 437 1.77 -65.20 12.82
N TYR A 438 0.71 -65.96 12.56
CA TYR A 438 -0.08 -65.86 11.34
C TYR A 438 -1.25 -64.89 11.62
N ILE A 439 -1.25 -63.75 10.93
CA ILE A 439 -2.27 -62.71 11.08
C ILE A 439 -3.45 -63.02 10.15
N ILE A 440 -3.15 -63.41 8.91
CA ILE A 440 -4.13 -63.84 7.91
C ILE A 440 -3.62 -65.16 7.33
N GLN A 441 -4.51 -66.14 7.22
CA GLN A 441 -4.24 -67.39 6.52
C GLN A 441 -5.53 -67.83 5.83
N LYS A 442 -5.67 -67.46 4.56
CA LYS A 442 -6.76 -67.90 3.70
C LYS A 442 -6.27 -69.10 2.88
N ASN A 443 -7.01 -70.21 2.97
CA ASN A 443 -6.77 -71.38 2.12
C ASN A 443 -7.01 -71.01 0.65
#